data_AF-A0A7W5YMR6-F1
#
_entry.id   AF-A0A7W5YMR6-F1
#
_cell.length_a   1.000
_cell.length_b   1.000
_cell.length_c   1.000
_cell.angle_alpha   90.00
_cell.angle_beta   90.00
_cell.angle_gamma   90.00
#
_symmetry.space_group_name_H-M   'P 1'
#
loop_
_entity.id
_entity.type
_entity.pdbx_description
1 polymer ?
#
loop_
_entity_poly.entity_id
_entity_poly.type
_entity_poly.pdbx_seq_one_letter_code
_entity_poly.pdbx_strand_id
1 'polypeptide(L)'
;MAKTNILEWDPATASNTDIDGIGIQGSNAVRNFDDAFRTLMAQGASNIVSRFTSRAVGYTAVKADHNQVSLFTASATLGLTAAATLTNGWEYIVIASGGDVTIDPNGSELINGLTTITVLNGQRATIRCNGTAFYASVTGEATIGTAIQGKLYGLTLSNNGSDATNDIDIAVGSAASDGSTPYLMTLASGLTKRLDAAWAVGTNAGGLDTGAIANTTYHVWLIQRSDTGVVDALFSTSATSPTMPTNYDRKRRIGSIIRESAAIVAFKQDGNTFRRATKQDRSSTSAAASALLTLSIPTGINVYPLLNYDMATGTSSTDAQLFLGGAWEGSAANVIDRVFTTSLANTASVAHGGIAPIYQTNTSAQVYFAVTIASGALSANVLSTGGWIDNRGTV
;
A
#
# COMPACT_ATOMS: atom_id res chain seq x y z
N MET A 1 2.78 -29.13 -45.89
CA MET A 1 4.10 -28.49 -45.66
C MET A 1 4.93 -29.49 -44.89
N ALA A 2 6.24 -29.56 -45.15
CA ALA A 2 7.11 -30.46 -44.40
C ALA A 2 7.11 -30.08 -42.91
N LYS A 3 6.90 -31.04 -42.01
CA LYS A 3 7.01 -30.89 -40.56
C LYS A 3 8.47 -31.02 -40.16
N THR A 4 9.15 -29.89 -40.06
CA THR A 4 10.57 -29.77 -39.73
C THR A 4 10.82 -29.60 -38.23
N ASN A 5 9.77 -29.32 -37.45
CA ASN A 5 9.85 -29.08 -36.02
C ASN A 5 8.78 -29.84 -35.23
N ILE A 6 9.09 -30.24 -33.99
CA ILE A 6 8.16 -30.92 -33.07
C ILE A 6 6.91 -30.07 -32.75
N LEU A 7 7.00 -28.74 -32.84
CA LEU A 7 5.86 -27.83 -32.67
C LEU A 7 4.82 -27.95 -33.80
N GLU A 8 5.19 -28.51 -34.94
CA GLU A 8 4.31 -28.72 -36.10
C GLU A 8 3.64 -30.10 -36.07
N TRP A 9 4.03 -30.95 -35.12
CA TRP A 9 3.44 -32.26 -34.91
C TRP A 9 2.04 -32.10 -34.31
N ASP A 10 1.14 -32.96 -34.74
CA ASP A 10 -0.28 -32.90 -34.37
C ASP A 10 -0.58 -33.96 -33.29
N PRO A 11 -1.35 -33.64 -32.24
CA PRO A 11 -1.85 -34.62 -31.28
C PRO A 11 -2.65 -35.77 -31.90
N ALA A 12 -3.25 -35.56 -33.07
CA ALA A 12 -3.88 -36.58 -33.88
C ALA A 12 -2.85 -37.29 -34.76
N THR A 13 -2.62 -38.58 -34.48
CA THR A 13 -1.77 -39.47 -35.29
C THR A 13 -2.06 -39.36 -36.79
N ALA A 14 -3.34 -39.24 -37.15
CA ALA A 14 -3.82 -39.11 -38.53
C ALA A 14 -3.14 -37.97 -39.31
N SER A 15 -2.94 -36.83 -38.64
CA SER A 15 -2.46 -35.56 -39.21
C SER A 15 -0.94 -35.45 -39.30
N ASN A 16 -0.20 -36.43 -38.81
CA ASN A 16 1.25 -36.53 -38.99
C ASN A 16 1.52 -37.40 -40.22
N THR A 17 1.83 -36.78 -41.37
CA THR A 17 2.00 -37.48 -42.66
C THR A 17 3.44 -37.45 -43.17
N ASP A 18 4.29 -36.61 -42.58
CA ASP A 18 5.68 -36.42 -42.99
C ASP A 18 6.56 -35.98 -41.81
N ILE A 19 7.88 -36.16 -41.96
CA ILE A 19 8.92 -35.59 -41.09
C ILE A 19 10.04 -35.03 -41.96
N ASP A 20 10.25 -33.71 -41.93
CA ASP A 20 11.26 -33.01 -42.74
C ASP A 20 11.24 -33.40 -44.24
N GLY A 21 10.03 -33.58 -44.80
CA GLY A 21 9.83 -33.97 -46.20
C GLY A 21 9.90 -35.48 -46.47
N ILE A 22 10.18 -36.31 -45.46
CA ILE A 22 10.12 -37.78 -45.54
C ILE A 22 8.68 -38.22 -45.28
N GLY A 23 8.03 -38.83 -46.28
CA GLY A 23 6.66 -39.31 -46.16
C GLY A 23 6.53 -40.56 -45.28
N ILE A 24 5.53 -40.55 -44.39
CA ILE A 24 5.24 -41.63 -43.43
C ILE A 24 3.78 -42.10 -43.49
N GLN A 25 3.12 -41.95 -44.65
CA GLN A 25 1.69 -42.27 -44.82
C GLN A 25 1.42 -43.70 -45.36
N GLY A 26 2.35 -44.65 -45.17
CA GLY A 26 2.16 -46.06 -45.58
C GLY A 26 2.76 -46.42 -46.94
N SER A 27 3.75 -45.66 -47.44
CA SER A 27 4.50 -45.96 -48.67
C SER A 27 5.80 -46.74 -48.44
N ASN A 28 6.18 -46.97 -47.17
CA ASN A 28 7.45 -47.61 -46.82
C ASN A 28 7.33 -49.14 -46.75
N ALA A 29 8.41 -49.86 -47.06
CA ALA A 29 8.41 -51.32 -47.26
C ALA A 29 7.97 -52.17 -46.03
N VAL A 30 7.84 -51.57 -44.85
CA VAL A 30 7.48 -52.25 -43.61
C VAL A 30 6.19 -51.63 -43.05
N ARG A 31 5.07 -52.34 -43.24
CA ARG A 31 3.68 -51.87 -43.08
C ARG A 31 3.23 -51.40 -41.67
N ASN A 32 4.10 -51.33 -40.67
CA ASN A 32 3.77 -50.93 -39.29
C ASN A 32 4.71 -49.87 -38.69
N PHE A 33 5.81 -49.53 -39.36
CA PHE A 33 6.81 -48.58 -38.82
C PHE A 33 6.30 -47.14 -38.92
N ASP A 34 5.62 -46.84 -40.03
CA ASP A 34 4.96 -45.56 -40.29
C ASP A 34 3.93 -45.21 -39.20
N ASP A 35 3.07 -46.16 -38.82
CA ASP A 35 2.06 -45.95 -37.77
C ASP A 35 2.69 -45.77 -36.37
N ALA A 36 3.79 -46.49 -36.09
CA ALA A 36 4.54 -46.31 -34.85
C ALA A 36 5.16 -44.91 -34.76
N PHE A 37 5.77 -44.41 -35.84
CA PHE A 37 6.33 -43.05 -35.86
C PHE A 37 5.25 -41.98 -35.69
N ARG A 38 4.14 -42.09 -36.39
CA ARG A 38 3.04 -41.12 -36.28
C ARG A 38 2.45 -41.10 -34.88
N THR A 39 2.41 -42.26 -34.22
CA THR A 39 1.98 -42.37 -32.82
C THR A 39 2.98 -41.72 -31.89
N LEU A 40 4.28 -41.94 -32.08
CA LEU A 40 5.34 -41.27 -31.33
C LEU A 40 5.29 -39.75 -31.52
N MET A 41 5.03 -39.29 -32.74
CA MET A 41 4.90 -37.86 -33.04
C MET A 41 3.70 -37.25 -32.30
N ALA A 42 2.55 -37.91 -32.34
CA ALA A 42 1.37 -37.48 -31.58
C ALA A 42 1.62 -37.45 -30.07
N GLN A 43 2.33 -38.45 -29.54
CA GLN A 43 2.74 -38.49 -28.14
C GLN A 43 3.76 -37.40 -27.80
N GLY A 44 4.71 -37.10 -28.68
CA GLY A 44 5.67 -36.01 -28.50
C GLY A 44 4.99 -34.65 -28.46
N ALA A 45 4.08 -34.39 -29.40
CA ALA A 45 3.27 -33.18 -29.46
C ALA A 45 2.39 -32.99 -28.21
N SER A 46 1.95 -34.09 -27.60
CA SER A 46 1.03 -34.05 -26.46
C SER A 46 1.69 -34.11 -25.09
N ASN A 47 2.90 -34.68 -24.98
CA ASN A 47 3.50 -35.01 -23.68
C ASN A 47 4.92 -34.47 -23.47
N ILE A 48 5.63 -34.08 -24.53
CA ILE A 48 7.01 -33.57 -24.43
C ILE A 48 7.03 -32.05 -24.54
N VAL A 49 6.24 -31.51 -25.47
CA VAL A 49 6.19 -30.08 -25.76
C VAL A 49 5.28 -29.36 -24.77
N SER A 50 5.76 -28.25 -24.20
CA SER A 50 4.90 -27.35 -23.44
C SER A 50 3.96 -26.58 -24.38
N ARG A 51 2.66 -26.74 -24.19
CA ARG A 51 1.63 -26.08 -25.01
C ARG A 51 1.06 -24.86 -24.29
N PHE A 52 0.60 -23.86 -25.03
CA PHE A 52 -0.01 -22.65 -24.47
C PHE A 52 -1.47 -22.54 -24.91
N THR A 53 -2.37 -22.22 -23.98
CA THR A 53 -3.79 -22.00 -24.29
C THR A 53 -4.37 -20.92 -23.39
N SER A 54 -5.14 -20.00 -23.97
CA SER A 54 -5.95 -19.04 -23.20
C SER A 54 -7.33 -19.59 -22.89
N ARG A 55 -7.84 -19.32 -21.69
CA ARG A 55 -9.13 -19.82 -21.20
C ARG A 55 -9.88 -18.70 -20.50
N ALA A 56 -11.13 -18.46 -20.87
CA ALA A 56 -12.00 -17.47 -20.23
C ALA A 56 -13.02 -18.11 -19.26
N VAL A 57 -13.03 -19.44 -19.14
CA VAL A 57 -13.95 -20.22 -18.31
C VAL A 57 -13.21 -21.37 -17.62
N GLY A 58 -13.87 -22.03 -16.68
CA GLY A 58 -13.34 -23.22 -16.00
C GLY A 58 -13.01 -24.37 -16.94
N TYR A 59 -12.12 -25.24 -16.49
CA TYR A 59 -11.64 -26.40 -17.24
C TYR A 59 -11.28 -27.53 -16.27
N THR A 60 -11.45 -28.79 -16.69
CA THR A 60 -10.95 -29.95 -15.94
C THR A 60 -9.72 -30.49 -16.66
N ALA A 61 -8.56 -30.37 -16.02
CA ALA A 61 -7.31 -30.87 -16.57
C ALA A 61 -7.31 -32.39 -16.62
N VAL A 62 -6.94 -32.94 -17.78
CA VAL A 62 -6.89 -34.37 -18.06
C VAL A 62 -5.46 -34.84 -18.32
N LYS A 63 -5.27 -36.15 -18.47
CA LYS A 63 -3.94 -36.75 -18.70
C LYS A 63 -3.23 -36.18 -19.91
N ALA A 64 -3.99 -35.89 -20.98
CA ALA A 64 -3.47 -35.30 -22.21
C ALA A 64 -2.98 -33.85 -22.07
N ASP A 65 -3.23 -33.20 -20.92
CA ASP A 65 -2.73 -31.85 -20.61
C ASP A 65 -1.39 -31.87 -19.88
N HIS A 66 -0.66 -32.99 -19.91
CA HIS A 66 0.69 -33.01 -19.36
C HIS A 66 1.55 -31.92 -20.01
N ASN A 67 2.26 -31.15 -19.19
CA ASN A 67 3.12 -30.05 -19.62
C ASN A 67 2.35 -28.87 -20.26
N GLN A 68 1.03 -28.79 -20.06
CA GLN A 68 0.22 -27.67 -20.55
C GLN A 68 0.44 -26.41 -19.70
N VAL A 69 0.57 -25.27 -20.38
CA VAL A 69 0.45 -23.93 -19.81
C VAL A 69 -0.93 -23.37 -20.19
N SER A 70 -1.72 -23.00 -19.19
CA SER A 70 -3.01 -22.33 -19.42
C SER A 70 -3.04 -20.94 -18.79
N LEU A 71 -3.32 -19.94 -19.62
CA LEU A 71 -3.58 -18.57 -19.22
C LEU A 71 -5.09 -18.39 -19.00
N PHE A 72 -5.51 -18.15 -17.76
CA PHE A 72 -6.89 -17.83 -17.44
C PHE A 72 -7.11 -16.31 -17.49
N THR A 73 -8.02 -15.85 -18.34
CA THR A 73 -8.29 -14.43 -18.58
C THR A 73 -9.51 -13.89 -17.82
N ALA A 74 -10.06 -14.68 -16.90
CA ALA A 74 -11.17 -14.35 -16.01
C ALA A 74 -11.10 -15.28 -14.78
N SER A 75 -11.89 -15.00 -13.75
CA SER A 75 -12.01 -15.90 -12.59
C SER A 75 -12.60 -17.25 -13.02
N ALA A 76 -12.00 -18.35 -12.56
CA ALA A 76 -12.36 -19.68 -13.02
C ALA A 76 -11.96 -20.77 -12.02
N THR A 77 -12.56 -21.96 -12.17
CA THR A 77 -12.10 -23.17 -11.48
C THR A 77 -11.37 -24.08 -12.46
N LEU A 78 -10.14 -24.44 -12.12
CA LEU A 78 -9.41 -25.54 -12.73
C LEU A 78 -9.66 -26.80 -11.90
N GLY A 79 -10.54 -27.66 -12.39
CA GLY A 79 -10.68 -29.01 -11.85
C GLY A 79 -9.45 -29.86 -12.21
N LEU A 80 -9.02 -30.77 -11.35
CA LEU A 80 -8.02 -31.78 -11.70
C LEU A 80 -8.70 -33.15 -11.76
N THR A 81 -8.49 -33.89 -12.85
CA THR A 81 -8.87 -35.32 -12.92
C THR A 81 -8.14 -36.09 -11.81
N ALA A 82 -8.73 -37.19 -11.32
CA ALA A 82 -8.17 -37.99 -10.22
C ALA A 82 -6.66 -38.26 -10.36
N ALA A 83 -5.92 -38.14 -9.25
CA ALA A 83 -4.46 -38.28 -9.23
C ALA A 83 -4.01 -39.64 -9.81
N ALA A 84 -4.74 -40.71 -9.49
CA ALA A 84 -4.47 -42.05 -10.01
C ALA A 84 -4.58 -42.13 -11.54
N THR A 85 -5.49 -41.37 -12.16
CA THR A 85 -5.65 -41.32 -13.62
C THR A 85 -4.56 -40.48 -14.27
N LEU A 86 -4.20 -39.34 -13.67
CA LEU A 86 -3.14 -38.46 -14.15
C LEU A 86 -1.75 -39.08 -14.02
N THR A 87 -1.56 -39.98 -13.05
CA THR A 87 -0.33 -40.75 -12.78
C THR A 87 0.86 -39.90 -12.32
N ASN A 88 1.89 -40.57 -11.80
CA ASN A 88 3.10 -39.93 -11.32
C ASN A 88 3.84 -39.18 -12.44
N GLY A 89 4.28 -37.97 -12.15
CA GLY A 89 5.04 -37.13 -13.07
C GLY A 89 4.19 -36.20 -13.94
N TRP A 90 2.85 -36.28 -13.86
CA TRP A 90 2.00 -35.32 -14.54
C TRP A 90 2.21 -33.91 -13.97
N GLU A 91 2.22 -32.91 -14.85
CA GLU A 91 2.53 -31.51 -14.54
C GLU A 91 1.62 -30.59 -15.35
N TYR A 92 1.20 -29.47 -14.76
CA TYR A 92 0.37 -28.44 -15.39
C TYR A 92 0.70 -27.07 -14.83
N ILE A 93 0.72 -26.05 -15.68
CA ILE A 93 1.03 -24.68 -15.31
C ILE A 93 -0.20 -23.79 -15.50
N VAL A 94 -0.54 -23.06 -14.45
CA VAL A 94 -1.63 -22.08 -14.41
C VAL A 94 -1.03 -20.68 -14.38
N ILE A 95 -1.52 -19.79 -15.21
CA ILE A 95 -1.25 -18.34 -15.13
C ILE A 95 -2.60 -17.63 -14.96
N ALA A 96 -2.81 -16.96 -13.83
CA ALA A 96 -4.01 -16.19 -13.58
C ALA A 96 -3.80 -14.74 -14.06
N SER A 97 -4.52 -14.32 -15.10
CA SER A 97 -4.32 -13.04 -15.81
C SER A 97 -5.64 -12.44 -16.27
N GLY A 98 -6.53 -12.21 -15.32
CA GLY A 98 -7.86 -11.62 -15.54
C GLY A 98 -8.86 -11.95 -14.43
N GLY A 99 -8.47 -12.80 -13.48
CA GLY A 99 -9.23 -13.13 -12.28
C GLY A 99 -8.55 -14.26 -11.52
N ASP A 100 -9.04 -14.55 -10.32
CA ASP A 100 -8.49 -15.61 -9.46
C ASP A 100 -8.87 -16.99 -10.02
N VAL A 101 -7.93 -17.93 -9.96
CA VAL A 101 -8.14 -19.31 -10.41
C VAL A 101 -8.12 -20.25 -9.21
N THR A 102 -9.24 -20.90 -8.93
CA THR A 102 -9.31 -21.96 -7.92
C THR A 102 -8.86 -23.27 -8.53
N ILE A 103 -7.86 -23.94 -7.94
CA ILE A 103 -7.47 -25.30 -8.30
C ILE A 103 -8.20 -26.27 -7.37
N ASP A 104 -8.96 -27.18 -7.97
CA ASP A 104 -9.91 -28.06 -7.30
C ASP A 104 -9.69 -29.53 -7.71
N PRO A 105 -8.94 -30.32 -6.92
CA PRO A 105 -8.80 -31.75 -7.12
C PRO A 105 -10.13 -32.52 -7.07
N ASN A 106 -10.20 -33.65 -7.77
CA ASN A 106 -11.43 -34.44 -7.85
C ASN A 106 -11.87 -35.02 -6.50
N GLY A 107 -13.11 -34.78 -6.11
CA GLY A 107 -13.74 -35.40 -4.95
C GLY A 107 -13.13 -34.94 -3.63
N SER A 108 -12.47 -35.86 -2.90
CA SER A 108 -11.83 -35.58 -1.60
C SER A 108 -10.31 -35.62 -1.67
N GLU A 109 -9.74 -35.59 -2.88
CA GLU A 109 -8.29 -35.48 -3.07
C GLU A 109 -7.79 -34.12 -2.57
N LEU A 110 -6.52 -34.07 -2.17
CA LEU A 110 -5.90 -32.87 -1.61
C LEU A 110 -4.81 -32.34 -2.53
N ILE A 111 -4.67 -31.02 -2.55
CA ILE A 111 -3.55 -30.29 -3.14
C ILE A 111 -2.85 -29.49 -2.04
N ASN A 112 -1.56 -29.76 -1.83
CA ASN A 112 -0.80 -29.22 -0.68
C ASN A 112 -1.49 -29.48 0.68
N GLY A 113 -2.24 -30.57 0.83
CA GLY A 113 -2.99 -30.89 2.04
C GLY A 113 -4.33 -30.15 2.21
N LEU A 114 -4.75 -29.36 1.23
CA LEU A 114 -6.03 -28.63 1.21
C LEU A 114 -6.96 -29.19 0.13
N THR A 115 -8.28 -29.02 0.29
CA THR A 115 -9.27 -29.42 -0.72
C THR A 115 -9.22 -28.54 -1.96
N THR A 116 -8.79 -27.28 -1.82
CA THR A 116 -8.58 -26.35 -2.94
C THR A 116 -7.46 -25.38 -2.60
N ILE A 117 -6.80 -24.82 -3.61
CA ILE A 117 -5.96 -23.63 -3.47
C ILE A 117 -6.37 -22.57 -4.49
N THR A 118 -6.17 -21.29 -4.17
CA THR A 118 -6.44 -20.19 -5.10
C THR A 118 -5.14 -19.60 -5.61
N VAL A 119 -5.01 -19.48 -6.93
CA VAL A 119 -3.97 -18.73 -7.63
C VAL A 119 -4.55 -17.35 -7.90
N LEU A 120 -4.10 -16.35 -7.16
CA LEU A 120 -4.62 -14.99 -7.31
C LEU A 120 -4.24 -14.42 -8.68
N ASN A 121 -5.05 -13.50 -9.19
CA ASN A 121 -4.71 -12.77 -10.40
C ASN A 121 -3.31 -12.13 -10.29
N GLY A 122 -2.46 -12.35 -11.31
CA GLY A 122 -1.05 -11.95 -11.31
C GLY A 122 -0.09 -13.01 -10.75
N GLN A 123 -0.60 -14.15 -10.29
CA GLN A 123 0.21 -15.30 -9.87
C GLN A 123 0.24 -16.39 -10.94
N ARG A 124 1.24 -17.28 -10.80
CA ARG A 124 1.35 -18.53 -11.53
C ARG A 124 1.46 -19.70 -10.55
N ALA A 125 0.94 -20.86 -10.94
CA ALA A 125 1.12 -22.10 -10.20
C ALA A 125 1.68 -23.20 -11.10
N THR A 126 2.68 -23.93 -10.62
CA THR A 126 3.10 -25.20 -11.21
C THR A 126 2.56 -26.33 -10.35
N ILE A 127 1.74 -27.19 -10.94
CA ILE A 127 1.07 -28.31 -10.29
C ILE A 127 1.76 -29.60 -10.71
N ARG A 128 2.05 -30.50 -9.77
CA ARG A 128 2.59 -31.84 -10.02
C ARG A 128 1.75 -32.90 -9.34
N CYS A 129 1.59 -34.04 -10.01
CA CYS A 129 0.94 -35.24 -9.51
C CYS A 129 1.99 -36.32 -9.21
N ASN A 130 1.88 -37.00 -8.06
CA ASN A 130 2.70 -38.18 -7.76
C ASN A 130 1.93 -39.51 -7.99
N GLY A 131 0.71 -39.44 -8.53
CA GLY A 131 -0.20 -40.57 -8.72
C GLY A 131 -1.18 -40.82 -7.57
N THR A 132 -1.03 -40.13 -6.43
CA THR A 132 -1.96 -40.23 -5.28
C THR A 132 -2.38 -38.87 -4.70
N ALA A 133 -1.59 -37.83 -4.91
CA ALA A 133 -1.81 -36.48 -4.40
C ALA A 133 -1.27 -35.43 -5.38
N PHE A 134 -1.71 -34.18 -5.17
CA PHE A 134 -1.24 -33.02 -5.92
C PHE A 134 -0.39 -32.09 -5.06
N TYR A 135 0.61 -31.51 -5.70
CA TYR A 135 1.47 -30.50 -5.12
C TYR A 135 1.49 -29.29 -6.03
N ALA A 136 1.41 -28.09 -5.46
CA ALA A 136 1.51 -26.85 -6.22
C ALA A 136 2.54 -25.91 -5.61
N SER A 137 3.35 -25.31 -6.48
CA SER A 137 4.17 -24.16 -6.15
C SER A 137 3.54 -22.92 -6.77
N VAL A 138 3.03 -22.01 -5.93
CA VAL A 138 2.44 -20.74 -6.36
C VAL A 138 3.49 -19.64 -6.22
N THR A 139 3.70 -18.86 -7.28
CA THR A 139 4.66 -17.76 -7.34
C THR A 139 4.03 -16.54 -8.01
N GLY A 140 4.36 -15.34 -7.57
CA GLY A 140 3.81 -14.08 -8.10
C GLY A 140 4.07 -12.91 -7.16
N GLU A 141 3.54 -11.73 -7.47
CA GLU A 141 3.64 -10.59 -6.55
C GLU A 141 2.98 -10.94 -5.20
N ALA A 142 3.67 -10.58 -4.11
CA ALA A 142 3.12 -10.78 -2.78
C ALA A 142 1.95 -9.79 -2.59
N THR A 143 0.72 -10.29 -2.60
CA THR A 143 -0.47 -9.51 -2.25
C THR A 143 -0.82 -9.65 -0.77
N ILE A 144 -0.15 -10.57 -0.06
CA ILE A 144 -0.42 -10.93 1.34
C ILE A 144 0.90 -11.25 2.04
N GLY A 145 0.97 -10.97 3.35
CA GLY A 145 2.02 -11.44 4.25
C GLY A 145 3.10 -10.39 4.55
N THR A 146 4.14 -10.81 5.26
CA THR A 146 5.18 -9.92 5.79
C THR A 146 6.04 -9.26 4.70
N ALA A 147 6.10 -9.85 3.51
CA ALA A 147 6.85 -9.31 2.37
C ALA A 147 6.34 -7.93 1.91
N ILE A 148 5.09 -7.58 2.22
CA ILE A 148 4.49 -6.27 1.91
C ILE A 148 4.27 -5.40 3.15
N GLN A 149 4.69 -5.84 4.34
CA GLN A 149 4.48 -5.09 5.56
C GLN A 149 5.10 -3.69 5.46
N GLY A 150 4.37 -2.67 5.93
CA GLY A 150 4.81 -1.27 5.88
C GLY A 150 4.62 -0.59 4.51
N LYS A 151 4.32 -1.33 3.43
CA LYS A 151 4.11 -0.73 2.10
C LYS A 151 3.07 0.38 2.15
N LEU A 152 3.46 1.55 1.66
CA LEU A 152 2.62 2.72 1.46
C LEU A 152 3.17 3.49 0.25
N TYR A 153 2.42 3.53 -0.84
CA TYR A 153 2.83 4.17 -2.08
C TYR A 153 1.65 4.89 -2.74
N GLY A 154 1.90 6.10 -3.25
CA GLY A 154 0.83 6.96 -3.75
C GLY A 154 -0.08 7.39 -2.62
N LEU A 155 -1.40 7.29 -2.82
CA LEU A 155 -2.42 7.62 -1.80
C LEU A 155 -2.22 9.03 -1.21
N THR A 156 -1.65 9.93 -2.02
CA THR A 156 -1.41 11.33 -1.64
C THR A 156 -2.74 11.99 -1.38
N LEU A 157 -2.84 12.69 -0.26
CA LEU A 157 -4.00 13.47 0.14
C LEU A 157 -3.84 14.91 -0.37
N SER A 158 -4.93 15.51 -0.80
CA SER A 158 -5.00 16.94 -1.12
C SER A 158 -6.37 17.51 -0.80
N ASN A 159 -6.42 18.80 -0.43
CA ASN A 159 -7.68 19.52 -0.39
C ASN A 159 -8.34 19.47 -1.78
N ASN A 160 -9.65 19.22 -1.81
CA ASN A 160 -10.39 19.16 -3.07
C ASN A 160 -10.41 20.53 -3.78
N GLY A 161 -10.33 20.52 -5.10
CA GLY A 161 -10.30 21.74 -5.90
C GLY A 161 -11.63 22.51 -5.99
N SER A 162 -12.76 21.84 -5.72
CA SER A 162 -14.11 22.43 -5.76
C SER A 162 -14.67 22.72 -4.36
N ASP A 163 -14.47 21.82 -3.39
CA ASP A 163 -14.84 22.02 -1.99
C ASP A 163 -13.67 21.71 -1.03
N ALA A 164 -12.74 22.66 -0.94
CA ALA A 164 -11.63 22.55 0.02
C ALA A 164 -12.07 22.63 1.50
N THR A 165 -13.34 22.99 1.78
CA THR A 165 -13.84 23.15 3.16
C THR A 165 -14.08 21.80 3.81
N ASN A 166 -14.63 20.85 3.04
CA ASN A 166 -15.09 19.57 3.56
C ASN A 166 -14.50 18.35 2.85
N ASP A 167 -13.90 18.52 1.67
CA ASP A 167 -13.54 17.38 0.83
C ASP A 167 -12.02 17.20 0.71
N ILE A 168 -11.61 15.92 0.75
CA ILE A 168 -10.24 15.49 0.45
C ILE A 168 -10.24 14.58 -0.77
N ASP A 169 -9.33 14.89 -1.68
CA ASP A 169 -8.96 14.00 -2.78
C ASP A 169 -7.84 13.07 -2.33
N ILE A 170 -7.97 11.80 -2.68
CA ILE A 170 -7.04 10.72 -2.40
C ILE A 170 -6.60 10.15 -3.74
N ALA A 171 -5.32 10.33 -4.06
CA ALA A 171 -4.73 9.82 -5.29
C ALA A 171 -4.72 8.28 -5.32
N VAL A 172 -4.59 7.72 -6.52
CA VAL A 172 -4.36 6.28 -6.70
C VAL A 172 -3.12 5.80 -5.96
N GLY A 173 -3.10 4.54 -5.57
CA GLY A 173 -1.96 3.96 -4.88
C GLY A 173 -2.28 2.65 -4.18
N SER A 174 -1.37 2.21 -3.32
CA SER A 174 -1.56 0.99 -2.55
C SER A 174 -0.93 1.07 -1.17
N ALA A 175 -1.54 0.39 -0.21
CA ALA A 175 -1.00 0.25 1.13
C ALA A 175 -1.26 -1.16 1.66
N ALA A 176 -0.29 -1.69 2.42
CA ALA A 176 -0.50 -2.90 3.18
C ALA A 176 -1.37 -2.60 4.42
N SER A 177 -2.36 -3.46 4.69
CA SER A 177 -3.19 -3.36 5.88
C SER A 177 -2.38 -3.57 7.16
N ASP A 178 -2.89 -3.07 8.28
CA ASP A 178 -2.23 -3.11 9.59
C ASP A 178 -2.49 -4.40 10.41
N GLY A 179 -3.20 -5.37 9.85
CA GLY A 179 -3.42 -6.68 10.46
C GLY A 179 -2.16 -7.55 10.57
N SER A 180 -2.22 -8.58 11.42
CA SER A 180 -1.11 -9.53 11.65
C SER A 180 -0.64 -10.26 10.40
N THR A 181 -1.55 -10.45 9.42
CA THR A 181 -1.23 -10.87 8.06
C THR A 181 -1.62 -9.73 7.12
N PRO A 182 -0.68 -8.85 6.73
CA PRO A 182 -0.97 -7.70 5.90
C PRO A 182 -1.53 -8.11 4.54
N TYR A 183 -2.49 -7.36 4.03
CA TYR A 183 -3.04 -7.50 2.68
C TYR A 183 -2.78 -6.22 1.89
N LEU A 184 -2.42 -6.35 0.61
CA LEU A 184 -2.21 -5.20 -0.25
C LEU A 184 -3.55 -4.64 -0.71
N MET A 185 -3.93 -3.49 -0.16
CA MET A 185 -5.11 -2.74 -0.58
C MET A 185 -4.69 -1.77 -1.68
N THR A 186 -5.24 -1.95 -2.88
CA THR A 186 -4.93 -1.10 -4.06
C THR A 186 -6.14 -0.24 -4.40
N LEU A 187 -5.95 1.09 -4.32
CA LEU A 187 -6.92 2.05 -4.80
C LEU A 187 -6.64 2.36 -6.28
N ALA A 188 -7.42 1.72 -7.16
CA ALA A 188 -7.20 1.77 -8.62
C ALA A 188 -7.63 3.09 -9.27
N SER A 189 -8.56 3.83 -8.65
CA SER A 189 -9.04 5.14 -9.10
C SER A 189 -9.07 6.11 -7.93
N GLY A 190 -8.75 7.39 -8.16
CA GLY A 190 -8.80 8.40 -7.11
C GLY A 190 -10.19 8.52 -6.47
N LEU A 191 -10.21 8.89 -5.19
CA LEU A 191 -11.44 9.11 -4.42
C LEU A 191 -11.50 10.54 -3.93
N THR A 192 -12.69 11.14 -3.99
CA THR A 192 -13.02 12.33 -3.22
C THR A 192 -13.94 11.90 -2.07
N LYS A 193 -13.58 12.20 -0.82
CA LYS A 193 -14.40 11.89 0.36
C LYS A 193 -14.75 13.16 1.12
N ARG A 194 -16.00 13.25 1.56
CA ARG A 194 -16.55 14.44 2.25
C ARG A 194 -16.59 14.24 3.75
N LEU A 195 -15.93 15.10 4.50
CA LEU A 195 -15.81 15.00 5.96
C LEU A 195 -17.11 15.34 6.70
N ASP A 196 -17.98 16.12 6.08
CA ASP A 196 -19.24 16.61 6.64
C ASP A 196 -20.44 15.66 6.44
N ALA A 197 -20.19 14.46 5.90
CA ALA A 197 -21.22 13.45 5.68
C ALA A 197 -20.78 12.08 6.24
N ALA A 198 -21.75 11.35 6.78
CA ALA A 198 -21.56 9.98 7.24
C ALA A 198 -21.04 9.09 6.11
N TRP A 199 -20.16 8.15 6.46
CA TRP A 199 -19.47 7.33 5.48
C TRP A 199 -20.43 6.58 4.54
N ALA A 200 -20.13 6.64 3.25
CA ALA A 200 -20.76 5.82 2.22
C ALA A 200 -19.72 5.41 1.16
N VAL A 201 -19.97 4.32 0.45
CA VAL A 201 -19.05 3.77 -0.55
C VAL A 201 -18.89 4.72 -1.74
N GLY A 202 -17.66 4.88 -2.24
CA GLY A 202 -17.34 5.52 -3.51
C GLY A 202 -16.83 6.96 -3.39
N THR A 203 -16.64 7.57 -4.57
CA THR A 203 -16.18 8.96 -4.73
C THR A 203 -17.34 9.95 -4.58
N ASN A 204 -17.03 11.17 -4.14
CA ASN A 204 -17.99 12.22 -3.76
C ASN A 204 -18.99 11.80 -2.67
N ALA A 205 -18.68 10.72 -1.95
CA ALA A 205 -19.49 10.17 -0.87
C ALA A 205 -18.97 10.65 0.48
N GLY A 206 -19.79 10.53 1.52
CA GLY A 206 -19.37 10.85 2.89
C GLY A 206 -18.20 9.96 3.33
N GLY A 207 -17.35 10.51 4.17
CA GLY A 207 -16.14 9.88 4.67
C GLY A 207 -16.11 9.73 6.18
N LEU A 208 -16.98 10.40 6.94
CA LEU A 208 -16.94 10.39 8.40
C LEU A 208 -17.41 9.03 8.95
N ASP A 209 -16.52 8.34 9.68
CA ASP A 209 -16.79 6.99 10.19
C ASP A 209 -17.87 6.96 11.28
N THR A 210 -17.88 7.95 12.17
CA THR A 210 -18.85 8.09 13.25
C THR A 210 -18.93 9.52 13.78
N GLY A 211 -19.95 9.80 14.58
CA GLY A 211 -20.10 11.07 15.28
C GLY A 211 -20.47 12.25 14.37
N ALA A 212 -20.12 13.45 14.82
CA ALA A 212 -20.40 14.70 14.12
C ALA A 212 -19.08 15.44 13.82
N ILE A 213 -19.09 16.24 12.75
CA ILE A 213 -17.93 17.04 12.35
C ILE A 213 -17.57 18.09 13.42
N ALA A 214 -16.28 18.23 13.72
CA ALA A 214 -15.75 19.17 14.71
C ALA A 214 -14.43 19.79 14.23
N ASN A 215 -13.95 20.83 14.93
CA ASN A 215 -12.59 21.33 14.74
C ASN A 215 -11.63 20.44 15.52
N THR A 216 -11.02 19.47 14.84
CA THR A 216 -10.12 18.49 15.43
C THR A 216 -9.23 17.87 14.35
N THR A 217 -8.38 16.93 14.75
CA THR A 217 -7.63 16.07 13.85
C THR A 217 -8.51 14.92 13.39
N TYR A 218 -8.51 14.68 12.08
CA TYR A 218 -9.07 13.48 11.47
C TYR A 218 -7.95 12.68 10.81
N HIS A 219 -7.85 11.41 11.16
CA HIS A 219 -6.97 10.45 10.53
C HIS A 219 -7.66 9.88 9.30
N VAL A 220 -6.94 9.87 8.18
CA VAL A 220 -7.43 9.30 6.93
C VAL A 220 -7.01 7.85 6.87
N TRP A 221 -7.97 6.96 6.66
CA TRP A 221 -7.77 5.52 6.59
C TRP A 221 -8.14 5.00 5.22
N LEU A 222 -7.26 4.21 4.62
CA LEU A 222 -7.62 3.32 3.53
C LEU A 222 -8.24 2.07 4.13
N ILE A 223 -9.34 1.60 3.56
CA ILE A 223 -10.08 0.43 4.02
C ILE A 223 -10.39 -0.51 2.85
N GLN A 224 -10.50 -1.80 3.12
CA GLN A 224 -10.90 -2.79 2.12
C GLN A 224 -11.86 -3.81 2.73
N ARG A 225 -12.77 -4.31 1.90
CA ARG A 225 -13.55 -5.51 2.20
C ARG A 225 -12.85 -6.75 1.66
N SER A 226 -12.62 -7.77 2.51
CA SER A 226 -12.03 -9.03 2.06
C SER A 226 -12.89 -9.83 1.10
N ASP A 227 -14.22 -9.64 1.11
CA ASP A 227 -15.19 -10.42 0.32
C ASP A 227 -15.26 -10.01 -1.16
N THR A 228 -15.15 -8.72 -1.44
CA THR A 228 -15.27 -8.13 -2.79
C THR A 228 -13.98 -7.48 -3.28
N GLY A 229 -13.01 -7.29 -2.39
CA GLY A 229 -11.77 -6.58 -2.69
C GLY A 229 -11.93 -5.07 -2.86
N VAL A 230 -13.14 -4.52 -2.71
CA VAL A 230 -13.43 -3.09 -2.84
C VAL A 230 -12.63 -2.30 -1.82
N VAL A 231 -11.84 -1.35 -2.31
CA VAL A 231 -11.04 -0.42 -1.53
C VAL A 231 -11.72 0.95 -1.49
N ASP A 232 -11.79 1.55 -0.32
CA ASP A 232 -12.36 2.88 -0.07
C ASP A 232 -11.54 3.61 0.99
N ALA A 233 -11.99 4.78 1.43
CA ALA A 233 -11.39 5.52 2.53
C ALA A 233 -12.43 6.09 3.49
N LEU A 234 -11.99 6.35 4.72
CA LEU A 234 -12.76 7.05 5.75
C LEU A 234 -11.91 8.07 6.51
N PHE A 235 -12.58 8.96 7.23
CA PHE A 235 -12.03 9.88 8.22
C PHE A 235 -12.44 9.42 9.61
N SER A 236 -11.50 9.39 10.53
CA SER A 236 -11.77 9.04 11.93
C SER A 236 -11.00 9.93 12.88
N THR A 237 -11.59 10.28 14.01
CA THR A 237 -10.85 10.92 15.12
C THR A 237 -9.93 9.93 15.84
N SER A 238 -10.00 8.63 15.52
CA SER A 238 -9.16 7.58 16.10
C SER A 238 -7.92 7.32 15.25
N ALA A 239 -6.75 7.45 15.86
CA ALA A 239 -5.45 7.19 15.24
C ALA A 239 -5.11 5.70 15.11
N THR A 240 -5.85 4.82 15.78
CA THR A 240 -5.55 3.37 15.86
C THR A 240 -6.74 2.48 15.51
N SER A 241 -7.96 2.93 15.81
CA SER A 241 -9.17 2.11 15.72
C SER A 241 -10.33 2.93 15.18
N PRO A 242 -10.38 3.18 13.86
CA PRO A 242 -11.57 3.78 13.23
C PRO A 242 -12.76 2.85 13.38
N THR A 243 -13.97 3.43 13.37
CA THR A 243 -15.21 2.66 13.33
C THR A 243 -15.38 2.12 11.91
N MET A 244 -15.17 0.82 11.73
CA MET A 244 -15.18 0.21 10.40
C MET A 244 -16.62 0.06 9.88
N PRO A 245 -16.92 0.50 8.64
CA PRO A 245 -18.20 0.21 8.00
C PRO A 245 -18.42 -1.29 7.82
N THR A 246 -19.69 -1.70 7.67
CA THR A 246 -20.07 -3.11 7.50
C THR A 246 -19.27 -3.78 6.38
N ASN A 247 -18.72 -4.97 6.66
CA ASN A 247 -17.89 -5.81 5.79
C ASN A 247 -16.49 -5.26 5.45
N TYR A 248 -16.13 -4.05 5.89
CA TYR A 248 -14.74 -3.59 5.77
C TYR A 248 -13.93 -4.09 6.97
N ASP A 249 -12.92 -4.91 6.70
CA ASP A 249 -12.18 -5.68 7.70
C ASP A 249 -10.67 -5.49 7.62
N ARG A 250 -10.20 -4.76 6.60
CA ARG A 250 -8.79 -4.38 6.43
C ARG A 250 -8.69 -2.87 6.43
N LYS A 251 -7.66 -2.34 7.09
CA LYS A 251 -7.45 -0.90 7.23
C LYS A 251 -5.97 -0.53 7.28
N ARG A 252 -5.68 0.73 6.95
CA ARG A 252 -4.36 1.34 7.12
C ARG A 252 -4.49 2.86 7.23
N ARG A 253 -3.90 3.46 8.26
CA ARG A 253 -3.80 4.93 8.35
C ARG A 253 -2.85 5.43 7.27
N ILE A 254 -3.37 6.27 6.37
CA ILE A 254 -2.63 6.82 5.25
C ILE A 254 -2.32 8.30 5.43
N GLY A 255 -2.75 8.95 6.50
CA GLY A 255 -2.43 10.35 6.79
C GLY A 255 -3.30 10.94 7.89
N SER A 256 -3.17 12.24 8.10
CA SER A 256 -4.01 13.01 9.02
C SER A 256 -4.27 14.40 8.41
N ILE A 257 -5.48 14.91 8.60
CA ILE A 257 -5.90 16.26 8.24
C ILE A 257 -6.36 16.98 9.52
N ILE A 258 -6.32 18.30 9.49
CA ILE A 258 -6.74 19.15 10.60
C ILE A 258 -7.93 19.96 10.14
N ARG A 259 -8.94 20.11 11.00
CA ARG A 259 -10.03 21.06 10.81
C ARG A 259 -9.96 22.16 11.85
N GLU A 260 -9.93 23.40 11.40
CA GLU A 260 -9.86 24.62 12.22
C GLU A 260 -10.86 25.63 11.69
N SER A 261 -11.50 26.41 12.57
CA SER A 261 -12.43 27.49 12.16
C SER A 261 -13.47 27.03 11.13
N ALA A 262 -14.01 25.83 11.33
CA ALA A 262 -15.04 25.20 10.49
C ALA A 262 -14.60 24.78 9.06
N ALA A 263 -13.30 24.74 8.75
CA ALA A 263 -12.78 24.30 7.46
C ALA A 263 -11.58 23.36 7.61
N ILE A 264 -11.42 22.42 6.67
CA ILE A 264 -10.17 21.65 6.55
C ILE A 264 -9.03 22.63 6.28
N VAL A 265 -7.96 22.53 7.07
CA VAL A 265 -6.76 23.35 6.90
C VAL A 265 -6.12 22.99 5.56
N ALA A 266 -5.81 24.02 4.76
CA ALA A 266 -5.12 23.83 3.48
C ALA A 266 -3.70 23.26 3.72
N PHE A 267 -3.35 22.22 2.96
CA PHE A 267 -2.04 21.57 3.07
C PHE A 267 -1.49 21.10 1.72
N LYS A 268 -0.18 20.86 1.69
CA LYS A 268 0.52 20.16 0.62
C LYS A 268 1.23 18.96 1.20
N GLN A 269 0.95 17.77 0.66
CA GLN A 269 1.65 16.55 1.02
C GLN A 269 2.74 16.23 -0.01
N ASP A 270 3.94 15.92 0.48
CA ASP A 270 5.06 15.38 -0.30
C ASP A 270 5.65 14.19 0.46
N GLY A 271 5.30 12.99 0.02
CA GLY A 271 5.60 11.74 0.75
C GLY A 271 5.07 11.79 2.19
N ASN A 272 6.00 11.79 3.15
CA ASN A 272 5.73 11.87 4.60
C ASN A 272 5.64 13.29 5.16
N THR A 273 5.92 14.30 4.35
CA THR A 273 5.91 15.69 4.79
C THR A 273 4.58 16.34 4.44
N PHE A 274 3.94 16.94 5.44
CA PHE A 274 2.76 17.76 5.28
C PHE A 274 3.11 19.21 5.62
N ARG A 275 2.82 20.14 4.72
CA ARG A 275 3.02 21.57 4.94
C ARG A 275 1.69 22.29 4.94
N ARG A 276 1.49 23.15 5.93
CA ARG A 276 0.36 24.09 6.02
C ARG A 276 0.87 25.51 5.85
N ALA A 277 -0.04 26.46 5.65
CA ALA A 277 0.30 27.86 5.86
C ALA A 277 0.78 28.07 7.31
N THR A 278 1.84 28.87 7.48
CA THR A 278 2.46 29.12 8.78
C THR A 278 1.42 29.58 9.79
N LYS A 279 1.35 28.89 10.93
CA LYS A 279 0.45 29.19 12.03
C LYS A 279 1.27 29.50 13.26
N GLN A 280 1.04 30.67 13.83
CA GLN A 280 1.66 31.10 15.07
C GLN A 280 1.06 30.33 16.25
N ASP A 281 1.89 29.55 16.95
CA ASP A 281 1.49 28.79 18.13
C ASP A 281 1.75 29.58 19.42
N ARG A 282 2.72 30.50 19.39
CA ARG A 282 3.05 31.38 20.51
C ARG A 282 3.48 32.76 20.02
N SER A 283 3.03 33.79 20.73
CA SER A 283 3.50 35.18 20.62
C SER A 283 3.60 35.78 22.02
N SER A 284 4.79 35.88 22.58
CA SER A 284 4.98 36.41 23.94
C SER A 284 6.39 36.89 24.14
N THR A 285 6.57 38.09 24.67
CA THR A 285 7.90 38.65 24.99
C THR A 285 8.39 38.29 26.39
N SER A 286 7.54 37.70 27.23
CA SER A 286 7.92 37.26 28.58
C SER A 286 8.73 35.97 28.58
N ALA A 287 9.63 35.85 29.55
CA ALA A 287 10.32 34.61 29.85
C ALA A 287 9.31 33.47 30.10
N ALA A 288 9.73 32.25 29.78
CA ALA A 288 8.91 31.04 29.91
C ALA A 288 9.75 29.93 30.54
N ALA A 289 9.32 29.43 31.69
CA ALA A 289 9.86 28.19 32.24
C ALA A 289 9.56 27.02 31.29
N SER A 290 10.39 25.97 31.34
CA SER A 290 10.19 24.76 30.55
C SER A 290 8.82 24.15 30.80
N ALA A 291 7.97 24.14 29.77
CA ALA A 291 6.64 23.58 29.81
C ALA A 291 6.24 23.03 28.44
N LEU A 292 5.19 22.20 28.41
CA LEU A 292 4.61 21.70 27.17
C LEU A 292 3.87 22.83 26.45
N LEU A 293 4.24 23.07 25.20
CA LEU A 293 3.56 23.96 24.27
C LEU A 293 2.82 23.14 23.23
N THR A 294 1.52 23.38 23.09
CA THR A 294 0.69 22.74 22.06
C THR A 294 0.93 23.44 20.72
N LEU A 295 1.15 22.65 19.68
CA LEU A 295 1.43 23.10 18.32
C LEU A 295 0.21 22.87 17.42
N SER A 296 0.09 23.66 16.35
CA SER A 296 -1.01 23.56 15.38
C SER A 296 -0.77 22.46 14.32
N ILE A 297 -0.62 21.23 14.78
CA ILE A 297 -0.34 19.99 14.02
C ILE A 297 -1.30 18.86 14.48
N PRO A 298 -1.32 17.69 13.80
CA PRO A 298 -2.23 16.61 14.17
C PRO A 298 -2.00 16.07 15.59
N THR A 299 -3.10 15.82 16.30
CA THR A 299 -3.14 15.06 17.56
C THR A 299 -3.37 13.56 17.29
N GLY A 300 -3.29 12.72 18.31
CA GLY A 300 -3.49 11.27 18.22
C GLY A 300 -2.26 10.48 17.75
N ILE A 301 -1.24 11.16 17.21
CA ILE A 301 0.00 10.56 16.69
C ILE A 301 1.22 11.39 17.12
N ASN A 302 2.38 10.73 17.21
CA ASN A 302 3.66 11.41 17.37
C ASN A 302 4.21 11.78 15.98
N VAL A 303 4.53 13.05 15.77
CA VAL A 303 5.11 13.58 14.53
C VAL A 303 6.32 14.47 14.81
N TYR A 304 7.14 14.73 13.79
CA TYR A 304 8.19 15.75 13.85
C TYR A 304 7.64 17.07 13.28
N PRO A 305 7.54 18.14 14.08
CA PRO A 305 7.02 19.41 13.61
C PRO A 305 8.04 20.14 12.74
N LEU A 306 7.55 20.88 11.75
CA LEU A 306 8.34 21.84 10.98
C LEU A 306 8.12 23.22 11.60
N LEU A 307 9.08 23.68 12.41
CA LEU A 307 8.94 24.92 13.20
C LEU A 307 9.81 26.03 12.64
N ASN A 308 9.35 27.26 12.82
CA ASN A 308 10.14 28.47 12.65
C ASN A 308 10.00 29.35 13.90
N TYR A 309 11.02 30.12 14.21
CA TYR A 309 11.00 31.08 15.30
C TYR A 309 11.42 32.46 14.83
N ASP A 310 10.93 33.47 15.56
CA ASP A 310 11.41 34.84 15.49
C ASP A 310 11.65 35.33 16.92
N MET A 311 12.84 35.88 17.17
CA MET A 311 13.20 36.56 18.40
C MET A 311 13.79 37.91 18.07
N ALA A 312 13.35 38.95 18.77
CA ALA A 312 13.90 40.29 18.61
C ALA A 312 14.02 40.99 19.96
N THR A 313 15.00 41.88 20.06
CA THR A 313 15.08 42.87 21.13
C THR A 313 15.20 44.27 20.54
N GLY A 314 14.55 45.24 21.19
CA GLY A 314 14.73 46.67 20.94
C GLY A 314 15.55 47.38 22.02
N THR A 315 16.07 46.63 23.01
CA THR A 315 16.77 47.19 24.17
C THR A 315 18.26 46.82 24.18
N SER A 316 19.08 47.78 24.62
CA SER A 316 20.48 47.54 24.96
C SER A 316 20.64 46.54 26.12
N SER A 317 21.79 45.88 26.20
CA SER A 317 22.11 44.89 27.26
C SER A 317 21.08 43.76 27.41
N THR A 318 20.63 43.20 26.30
CA THR A 318 19.68 42.06 26.31
C THR A 318 20.42 40.75 26.09
N ASP A 319 20.13 39.75 26.93
CA ASP A 319 20.55 38.37 26.75
C ASP A 319 19.33 37.47 26.95
N ALA A 320 18.83 36.90 25.86
CA ALA A 320 17.69 36.01 25.88
C ALA A 320 17.92 34.80 24.95
N GLN A 321 17.46 33.63 25.39
CA GLN A 321 17.64 32.37 24.66
C GLN A 321 16.31 31.64 24.52
N LEU A 322 16.11 31.00 23.36
CA LEU A 322 15.01 30.08 23.09
C LEU A 322 15.50 28.65 23.24
N PHE A 323 14.70 27.83 23.91
CA PHE A 323 14.97 26.41 24.08
C PHE A 323 13.79 25.56 23.59
N LEU A 324 14.12 24.39 23.07
CA LEU A 324 13.15 23.33 22.79
C LEU A 324 13.64 21.98 23.30
N GLY A 325 12.69 21.06 23.43
CA GLY A 325 12.94 19.64 23.61
C GLY A 325 11.78 18.81 23.09
N GLY A 326 12.06 17.62 22.59
CA GLY A 326 11.02 16.65 22.26
C GLY A 326 10.18 16.32 23.49
N ALA A 327 8.91 15.92 23.31
CA ALA A 327 8.03 15.64 24.45
C ALA A 327 8.53 14.52 25.36
N TRP A 328 9.38 13.63 24.84
CA TRP A 328 9.97 12.50 25.56
C TRP A 328 11.21 12.91 26.38
N GLU A 329 11.80 14.08 26.12
CA GLU A 329 12.99 14.57 26.84
C GLU A 329 12.66 15.11 28.24
N GLY A 330 11.39 15.39 28.52
CA GLY A 330 10.93 15.87 29.82
C GLY A 330 11.25 17.35 30.13
N SER A 331 11.99 18.05 29.25
CA SER A 331 12.30 19.47 29.40
C SER A 331 12.75 20.13 28.10
N ALA A 332 12.72 21.46 28.04
CA ALA A 332 13.32 22.25 26.96
C ALA A 332 14.81 22.49 27.26
N ALA A 333 15.66 21.50 26.97
CA ALA A 333 17.09 21.53 27.31
C ALA A 333 18.01 22.03 26.19
N ASN A 334 17.53 22.08 24.94
CA ASN A 334 18.36 22.40 23.79
C ASN A 334 18.22 23.88 23.43
N VAL A 335 19.32 24.62 23.43
CA VAL A 335 19.36 26.00 22.93
C VAL A 335 19.12 25.98 21.43
N ILE A 336 18.08 26.68 20.97
CA ILE A 336 17.77 26.85 19.55
C ILE A 336 18.48 28.09 19.01
N ASP A 337 18.33 29.22 19.69
CA ASP A 337 19.05 30.45 19.34
C ASP A 337 19.12 31.42 20.53
N ARG A 338 19.90 32.48 20.38
CA ARG A 338 20.17 33.52 21.36
C ARG A 338 20.16 34.90 20.70
N VAL A 339 19.44 35.83 21.32
CA VAL A 339 19.56 37.26 21.03
C VAL A 339 20.44 37.88 22.11
N PHE A 340 21.55 38.53 21.71
CA PHE A 340 22.53 39.11 22.62
C PHE A 340 23.00 40.49 22.16
N THR A 341 22.93 41.50 23.05
CA THR A 341 23.40 42.88 22.80
C THR A 341 24.20 43.41 24.00
N THR A 342 25.31 44.13 23.76
CA THR A 342 26.26 44.56 24.81
C THR A 342 26.51 46.07 24.93
N SER A 343 25.90 46.90 24.07
CA SER A 343 26.18 48.36 24.03
C SER A 343 25.07 49.18 24.69
N LEU A 344 25.41 50.37 25.21
CA LEU A 344 24.52 51.28 25.97
C LEU A 344 23.51 52.08 25.12
N ALA A 345 23.41 51.86 23.80
CA ALA A 345 22.48 52.59 22.93
C ALA A 345 21.81 51.68 21.89
N ASN A 346 20.46 51.70 21.86
CA ASN A 346 19.51 51.29 20.80
C ASN A 346 20.06 50.32 19.73
N THR A 347 20.63 49.19 20.17
CA THR A 347 21.09 48.14 19.26
C THR A 347 19.99 47.10 19.19
N ALA A 348 19.25 47.08 18.08
CA ALA A 348 18.30 46.01 17.81
C ALA A 348 19.06 44.75 17.40
N SER A 349 18.62 43.60 17.89
CA SER A 349 19.11 42.30 17.44
C SER A 349 17.92 41.39 17.16
N VAL A 350 18.02 40.64 16.07
CA VAL A 350 16.98 39.74 15.58
C VAL A 350 17.63 38.40 15.28
N ALA A 351 16.97 37.34 15.72
CA ALA A 351 17.28 35.95 15.46
C ALA A 351 16.04 35.29 14.88
N HIS A 352 16.14 34.76 13.67
CA HIS A 352 15.02 34.11 12.99
C HIS A 352 15.52 32.91 12.18
N GLY A 353 14.74 31.83 12.14
CA GLY A 353 15.15 30.64 11.42
C GLY A 353 14.19 29.48 11.52
N GLY A 354 14.44 28.48 10.68
CA GLY A 354 13.80 27.17 10.78
C GLY A 354 14.49 26.32 11.83
N ILE A 355 13.71 25.46 12.49
CA ILE A 355 14.21 24.50 13.47
C ILE A 355 14.25 23.13 12.82
N ALA A 356 15.35 22.40 12.99
CA ALA A 356 15.49 21.06 12.46
C ALA A 356 14.37 20.14 13.02
N PRO A 357 13.75 19.28 12.19
CA PRO A 357 12.63 18.43 12.59
C PRO A 357 13.10 17.20 13.37
N ILE A 358 13.76 17.43 14.51
CA ILE A 358 14.33 16.39 15.39
C ILE A 358 13.56 16.24 16.71
N TYR A 359 12.74 17.24 17.06
CA TYR A 359 11.98 17.25 18.31
C TYR A 359 10.61 16.58 18.13
N GLN A 360 10.51 15.31 18.50
CA GLN A 360 9.26 14.57 18.34
C GLN A 360 8.19 15.06 19.34
N THR A 361 6.96 15.18 18.86
CA THR A 361 5.79 15.55 19.68
C THR A 361 5.26 14.37 20.50
N ASN A 362 4.47 14.65 21.54
CA ASN A 362 3.56 13.65 22.11
C ASN A 362 2.27 13.54 21.27
N THR A 363 1.38 12.60 21.61
CA THR A 363 0.08 12.44 20.92
C THR A 363 -0.90 13.58 21.15
N SER A 364 -0.58 14.56 22.01
CA SER A 364 -1.37 15.78 22.21
C SER A 364 -0.82 16.97 21.41
N ALA A 365 0.02 16.72 20.39
CA ALA A 365 0.65 17.75 19.56
C ALA A 365 1.56 18.72 20.34
N GLN A 366 2.25 18.25 21.39
CA GLN A 366 3.07 19.10 22.24
C GLN A 366 4.57 18.81 22.13
N VAL A 367 5.38 19.84 22.34
CA VAL A 367 6.84 19.80 22.58
C VAL A 367 7.16 20.63 23.82
N TYR A 368 8.33 20.44 24.43
CA TYR A 368 8.79 21.33 25.48
C TYR A 368 9.35 22.63 24.88
N PHE A 369 8.98 23.75 25.49
CA PHE A 369 9.41 25.09 25.11
C PHE A 369 9.83 25.89 26.35
N ALA A 370 10.92 26.64 26.25
CA ALA A 370 11.32 27.61 27.27
C ALA A 370 11.97 28.85 26.64
N VAL A 371 11.91 29.96 27.36
CA VAL A 371 12.63 31.20 27.04
C VAL A 371 13.27 31.72 28.31
N THR A 372 14.58 31.88 28.31
CA THR A 372 15.28 32.59 29.39
C THR A 372 15.56 34.01 28.96
N ILE A 373 15.47 34.95 29.90
CA ILE A 373 15.86 36.34 29.73
C ILE A 373 16.77 36.64 30.91
N ALA A 374 18.08 36.63 30.68
CA ALA A 374 19.08 36.90 31.71
C ALA A 374 19.25 38.39 31.96
N SER A 375 19.03 39.21 30.93
CA SER A 375 19.01 40.68 31.01
C SER A 375 18.19 41.29 29.88
N GLY A 376 17.74 42.53 30.05
CA GLY A 376 16.98 43.28 29.04
C GLY A 376 15.56 42.75 28.83
N ALA A 377 14.99 43.00 27.65
CA ALA A 377 13.66 42.55 27.27
C ALA A 377 13.58 42.16 25.79
N LEU A 378 12.70 41.22 25.47
CA LEU A 378 12.35 40.88 24.09
C LEU A 378 11.27 41.83 23.57
N SER A 379 11.39 42.25 22.32
CA SER A 379 10.33 42.94 21.56
C SER A 379 9.49 41.97 20.73
N ALA A 380 10.03 40.79 20.41
CA ALA A 380 9.29 39.68 19.83
C ALA A 380 9.87 38.34 20.31
N ASN A 381 8.99 37.38 20.59
CA ASN A 381 9.35 35.96 20.64
C ASN A 381 8.13 35.16 20.17
N VAL A 382 8.33 34.53 19.01
CA VAL A 382 7.31 33.86 18.24
C VAL A 382 7.79 32.46 17.91
N LEU A 383 6.92 31.49 18.09
CA LEU A 383 7.10 30.14 17.56
C LEU A 383 5.92 29.84 16.64
N SER A 384 6.21 29.35 15.44
CA SER A 384 5.20 29.05 14.43
C SER A 384 5.41 27.67 13.82
N THR A 385 4.31 26.98 13.58
CA THR A 385 4.25 25.71 12.84
C THR A 385 4.04 25.96 11.36
N GLY A 386 4.89 25.36 10.52
CA GLY A 386 4.73 25.29 9.06
C GLY A 386 4.26 23.92 8.55
N GLY A 387 4.22 22.90 9.41
CA GLY A 387 3.87 21.54 8.99
C GLY A 387 4.37 20.45 9.93
N TRP A 388 4.36 19.21 9.46
CA TRP A 388 4.85 18.05 10.19
C TRP A 388 5.34 16.94 9.25
N ILE A 389 6.18 16.06 9.78
CA ILE A 389 6.59 14.81 9.14
C ILE A 389 5.92 13.65 9.89
N ASP A 390 5.16 12.86 9.15
CA ASP A 390 4.43 11.68 9.63
C ASP A 390 5.01 10.41 8.99
N ASN A 391 5.86 9.71 9.75
CA ASN A 391 6.60 8.52 9.32
C ASN A 391 5.71 7.27 9.22
N ARG A 392 4.71 7.33 8.34
CA ARG A 392 3.84 6.19 8.04
C ARG A 392 4.62 5.16 7.23
N GLY A 393 4.48 3.88 7.58
CA GLY A 393 5.01 2.75 6.80
C GLY A 393 6.40 2.27 7.22
N THR A 394 7.05 2.95 8.15
CA THR A 394 8.45 2.67 8.54
C THR A 394 8.62 2.36 10.03
N VAL A 395 7.52 2.10 10.75
CA VAL A 395 7.49 1.86 12.20
C VAL A 395 6.63 0.66 12.53
#